data_AF-A0A7Y7QK93-F1
#
_entry.id   AF-A0A7Y7QK93-F1
#
_cell.length_a   1.000
_cell.length_b   1.000
_cell.length_c   1.000
_cell.angle_alpha   90.00
_cell.angle_beta   90.00
_cell.angle_gamma   90.00
#
_symmetry.space_group_name_H-M   'P 1'
#
loop_
_entity.id
_entity.type
_entity.pdbx_description
1 polymer ?
#
loop_
_entity_poly.entity_id
_entity_poly.type
_entity_poly.pdbx_seq_one_letter_code
_entity_poly.pdbx_strand_id
1 'polypeptide(L)'
;MKLFLNEKKTELFIKTSLWNSIIEVFLQEKNIDMSSYLVSIQIKNDTLLIKTNNPLINSELHLFYDKINYNFQNKIKNIDLKDYNFEIKFI
;
A
#
# COMPACT_ATOMS: atom_id res chain seq x y z
N MET A 1 -4.34 -15.17 15.77
CA MET A 1 -2.91 -15.51 15.94
C MET A 1 -2.13 -14.47 15.14
N LYS A 2 -1.28 -13.66 15.79
CA LYS A 2 -0.46 -12.68 15.07
C LYS A 2 0.73 -13.38 14.41
N LEU A 3 1.04 -13.00 13.18
CA LEU A 3 2.21 -13.51 12.47
C LEU A 3 3.48 -12.79 12.95
N PHE A 4 4.47 -13.58 13.37
CA PHE A 4 5.81 -13.09 13.72
C PHE A 4 6.71 -13.23 12.49
N LEU A 5 7.12 -12.11 11.93
CA LEU A 5 7.97 -12.05 10.75
C LEU A 5 9.32 -11.45 11.16
N ASN A 6 10.39 -11.88 10.48
CA ASN A 6 11.65 -11.14 10.57
C ASN A 6 11.52 -9.80 9.83
N GLU A 7 12.47 -8.90 10.02
CA GLU A 7 12.43 -7.53 9.46
C GLU A 7 12.22 -7.53 7.94
N LYS A 8 13.02 -8.31 7.20
CA LYS A 8 12.90 -8.40 5.72
C LYS A 8 11.54 -8.93 5.25
N LYS A 9 10.99 -9.95 5.92
CA LYS A 9 9.67 -10.50 5.61
C LYS A 9 8.57 -9.51 5.98
N THR A 10 8.76 -8.73 7.03
CA THR A 10 7.84 -7.68 7.46
C THR A 10 7.77 -6.58 6.41
N GLU A 11 8.93 -6.07 5.97
CA GLU A 11 9.01 -5.08 4.90
C GLU A 11 8.34 -5.57 3.61
N LEU A 12 8.65 -6.81 3.20
CA LEU A 12 8.04 -7.41 2.02
C LEU A 12 6.52 -7.51 2.16
N PHE A 13 6.03 -7.97 3.32
CA PHE A 13 4.61 -8.10 3.60
C PHE A 13 3.88 -6.74 3.58
N ILE A 14 4.49 -5.69 4.12
CA ILE A 14 3.94 -4.33 4.07
C ILE A 14 3.82 -3.86 2.62
N LYS A 15 4.88 -4.00 1.83
CA LYS A 15 4.90 -3.59 0.41
C LYS A 15 3.85 -4.34 -0.39
N THR A 16 3.76 -5.66 -0.26
CA THR A 16 2.78 -6.47 -1.00
C THR A 16 1.35 -6.19 -0.53
N SER A 17 1.14 -5.96 0.77
CA SER A 17 -0.17 -5.59 1.31
C SER A 17 -0.66 -4.27 0.73
N LEU A 18 0.20 -3.24 0.70
CA LEU A 18 -0.16 -1.93 0.13
C LEU A 18 -0.41 -2.05 -1.39
N TRP A 19 0.46 -2.76 -2.11
CA TRP A 19 0.31 -3.01 -3.54
C TRP A 19 -1.04 -3.63 -3.87
N ASN A 20 -1.40 -4.71 -3.17
CA ASN A 20 -2.67 -5.40 -3.38
C ASN A 20 -3.86 -4.53 -2.99
N SER A 21 -3.76 -3.73 -1.93
CA SER A 21 -4.84 -2.81 -1.55
C SER A 21 -5.11 -1.76 -2.63
N ILE A 22 -4.08 -1.25 -3.32
CA ILE A 22 -4.26 -0.33 -4.44
C ILE A 22 -4.98 -1.04 -5.60
N ILE A 23 -4.49 -2.21 -6.00
CA ILE A 23 -5.09 -2.97 -7.11
C ILE A 23 -6.55 -3.29 -6.82
N GLU A 24 -6.85 -3.81 -5.64
CA GLU A 24 -8.22 -4.19 -5.26
C GLU A 24 -9.18 -3.00 -5.31
N VAL A 25 -8.77 -1.84 -4.77
CA VAL A 25 -9.63 -0.64 -4.78
C VAL A 25 -9.90 -0.16 -6.20
N PHE A 26 -8.89 -0.11 -7.07
CA PHE A 26 -9.10 0.33 -8.45
C PHE A 26 -9.89 -0.66 -9.31
N LEU A 27 -9.69 -1.96 -9.09
CA LEU A 27 -10.51 -3.00 -9.72
C LEU A 27 -11.97 -2.87 -9.28
N GLN A 28 -12.24 -2.63 -8.00
CA GLN A 28 -13.61 -2.48 -7.48
C GLN A 28 -14.29 -1.19 -7.94
N GLU A 29 -13.60 -0.06 -7.88
CA GLU A 29 -14.21 1.26 -8.08
C GLU A 29 -14.24 1.69 -9.55
N LYS A 30 -13.27 1.25 -10.36
CA LYS A 30 -13.11 1.68 -11.75
C LYS A 30 -12.99 0.54 -12.75
N ASN A 31 -12.92 -0.72 -12.31
CA ASN A 31 -12.65 -1.87 -13.17
C ASN A 31 -11.33 -1.72 -13.95
N ILE A 32 -10.31 -1.13 -13.30
CA ILE A 32 -8.98 -0.89 -13.87
C ILE A 32 -7.95 -1.70 -13.08
N ASP A 33 -7.13 -2.47 -13.79
CA ASP A 33 -5.95 -3.10 -13.20
C ASP A 33 -4.79 -2.11 -13.12
N MET A 34 -4.34 -1.84 -11.89
CA MET A 34 -3.26 -0.89 -11.60
C MET A 34 -1.85 -1.48 -11.70
N SER A 35 -1.73 -2.78 -11.96
CA SER A 35 -0.45 -3.51 -11.93
C SER A 35 0.60 -2.93 -12.88
N SER A 36 0.17 -2.46 -14.07
CA SER A 36 1.07 -1.87 -15.07
C SER A 36 1.49 -0.43 -14.79
N TYR A 37 0.84 0.23 -13.83
CA TYR A 37 1.05 1.64 -13.51
C TYR A 37 1.86 1.87 -12.23
N LEU A 38 1.80 0.90 -11.31
CA LEU A 38 2.62 0.90 -10.11
C LEU A 38 4.06 0.52 -10.47
N VAL A 39 5.02 1.34 -10.06
CA VAL A 39 6.45 1.12 -10.33
C VAL A 39 7.14 0.53 -9.11
N SER A 40 6.95 1.14 -7.95
CA SER A 40 7.57 0.65 -6.71
C SER A 40 6.88 1.20 -5.46
N ILE A 41 7.07 0.47 -4.36
CA ILE A 41 6.73 0.92 -3.01
C ILE A 41 8.02 0.91 -2.19
N GLN A 42 8.39 2.05 -1.64
CA GLN A 42 9.55 2.22 -0.78
C GLN A 42 9.09 2.54 0.64
N ILE A 43 9.71 1.92 1.64
CA ILE A 43 9.52 2.28 3.03
C ILE A 43 10.68 3.18 3.42
N LYS A 44 10.38 4.40 3.87
CA LYS A 44 11.37 5.35 4.37
C LYS A 44 10.88 5.87 5.71
N ASN A 45 11.53 5.43 6.79
CA ASN A 45 11.04 5.63 8.16
C ASN A 45 9.58 5.14 8.25
N ASP A 46 8.66 6.01 8.69
CA ASP A 46 7.23 5.72 8.78
C ASP A 46 6.45 6.18 7.54
N THR A 47 7.11 6.39 6.40
CA THR A 47 6.45 6.79 5.15
C THR A 47 6.54 5.70 4.09
N LEU A 48 5.40 5.35 3.51
CA LEU A 48 5.28 4.49 2.34
C LEU A 48 5.19 5.36 1.09
N LEU A 49 6.27 5.39 0.30
CA LEU A 49 6.35 6.12 -0.96
C LEU A 49 5.94 5.20 -2.10
N ILE A 50 4.84 5.54 -2.78
CA ILE A 50 4.35 4.83 -3.95
C ILE A 50 4.77 5.63 -5.18
N LYS A 51 5.58 5.00 -6.03
CA LYS A 51 5.97 5.55 -7.33
C LYS A 51 5.09 4.96 -8.42
N THR A 52 4.55 5.82 -9.27
CA THR A 52 3.82 5.41 -10.48
C THR A 52 4.58 5.83 -11.74
N ASN A 53 4.17 5.30 -12.89
CA ASN A 53 4.73 5.71 -14.18
C ASN A 53 3.95 6.85 -14.85
N ASN A 54 2.88 7.36 -14.22
CA ASN A 54 2.02 8.39 -14.77
C ASN A 54 1.51 9.35 -13.67
N PRO A 55 1.84 10.65 -13.72
CA PRO A 55 1.39 11.63 -12.72
C PRO A 55 -0.12 11.72 -12.55
N LEU A 56 -0.93 11.47 -13.58
CA LEU A 56 -2.39 11.50 -13.48
C LEU A 56 -2.92 10.44 -12.51
N ILE A 57 -2.19 9.33 -12.39
CA ILE A 57 -2.53 8.24 -11.49
C ILE A 57 -2.29 8.63 -10.04
N ASN A 58 -1.31 9.50 -9.75
CA ASN A 58 -1.08 9.99 -8.40
C ASN A 58 -2.29 10.76 -7.88
N SER A 59 -2.93 11.57 -8.74
CA SER A 59 -4.18 12.26 -8.40
C SER A 59 -5.32 11.29 -8.11
N GLU A 60 -5.47 10.24 -8.94
CA GLU A 60 -6.49 9.21 -8.76
C GLU A 60 -6.27 8.38 -7.49
N LEU A 61 -5.02 8.02 -7.19
CA LEU A 61 -4.65 7.34 -5.96
C LEU A 61 -4.98 8.19 -4.74
N HIS A 62 -4.82 9.51 -4.85
CA HIS A 62 -5.18 10.44 -3.77
C HIS A 62 -6.69 10.48 -3.52
N LEU A 63 -7.52 10.41 -4.58
CA LEU A 63 -8.98 10.34 -4.44
C LEU A 63 -9.44 9.08 -3.69
N PHE A 64 -8.73 7.96 -3.86
CA PHE A 64 -9.04 6.68 -3.21
C PHE A 64 -8.22 6.42 -1.94
N TYR A 65 -7.50 7.42 -1.45
CA TYR A 65 -6.57 7.28 -0.32
C TYR A 65 -7.22 6.59 0.88
N ASP A 66 -8.39 7.03 1.32
CA ASP A 66 -9.04 6.49 2.52
C ASP A 66 -9.41 5.02 2.37
N LYS A 67 -9.89 4.60 1.18
CA LYS A 67 -10.22 3.20 0.88
C LYS A 67 -8.96 2.33 0.83
N ILE A 68 -7.91 2.81 0.19
CA ILE A 68 -6.62 2.12 0.10
C ILE A 68 -6.02 1.96 1.49
N ASN A 69 -6.00 3.03 2.28
CA ASN A 69 -5.48 3.01 3.63
C ASN A 69 -6.29 2.06 4.51
N TYR A 70 -7.63 2.10 4.48
CA TYR A 70 -8.48 1.16 5.21
C TYR A 70 -8.17 -0.30 4.86
N ASN A 71 -8.10 -0.65 3.57
CA ASN A 71 -7.79 -2.01 3.12
C ASN A 71 -6.37 -2.43 3.54
N PHE A 72 -5.40 -1.54 3.40
CA PHE A 72 -4.03 -1.77 3.84
C PHE A 72 -3.94 -2.04 5.34
N GLN A 73 -4.52 -1.16 6.16
CA GLN A 73 -4.55 -1.29 7.62
C GLN A 73 -5.17 -2.63 8.04
N ASN A 74 -6.26 -3.05 7.40
CA ASN A 74 -6.88 -4.34 7.68
C ASN A 74 -5.99 -5.55 7.38
N LYS A 75 -5.16 -5.48 6.33
CA LYS A 75 -4.21 -6.55 6.01
C LYS A 75 -3.06 -6.61 7.00
N ILE A 76 -2.53 -5.46 7.42
CA ILE A 76 -1.38 -5.40 8.33
C ILE A 76 -1.75 -5.60 9.81
N LYS A 77 -3.02 -5.47 10.22
CA LYS A 77 -3.48 -5.82 11.58
C LYS A 77 -3.15 -7.27 11.99
N ASN A 78 -2.96 -8.17 11.02
CA ASN A 78 -2.70 -9.59 11.25
C ASN A 78 -1.23 -9.92 11.60
N ILE A 79 -0.31 -8.98 11.40
CA ILE A 79 1.10 -9.14 11.78
C ILE A 79 1.38 -8.37 13.07
N ASP A 80 2.33 -8.86 13.89
CA ASP A 80 2.71 -8.15 15.11
C ASP A 80 3.66 -6.99 14.79
N LEU A 81 3.08 -5.89 14.34
CA LEU A 81 3.75 -4.62 14.15
C LEU A 81 3.65 -3.82 15.45
N LYS A 82 4.78 -3.63 16.14
CA LYS A 82 4.86 -2.60 17.18
C LYS A 82 4.84 -1.24 16.48
N ASP A 83 3.78 -0.46 16.70
CA ASP A 83 3.71 0.99 16.45
C ASP A 83 4.07 1.47 15.03
N TYR A 84 3.64 0.77 13.99
CA TYR A 84 3.80 1.26 12.62
C TYR A 84 2.60 2.11 12.18
N ASN A 85 2.69 3.42 12.40
CA ASN A 85 1.73 4.39 11.88
C ASN A 85 2.25 4.95 10.54
N PHE A 86 2.03 4.21 9.45
CA PHE A 86 2.55 4.59 8.13
C PHE A 86 1.75 5.76 7.50
N GLU A 87 2.47 6.78 7.06
CA GLU A 87 1.96 7.80 6.14
C GLU A 87 2.15 7.32 4.69
N ILE A 88 1.10 7.30 3.86
CA ILE A 88 1.21 6.92 2.45
C ILE A 88 1.35 8.19 1.59
N LYS A 89 2.38 8.25 0.74
CA LYS A 89 2.58 9.35 -0.23
C LYS A 89 2.72 8.81 -1.65
N PHE A 90 2.13 9.52 -2.60
CA PHE A 90 2.22 9.23 -4.04
C PHE A 90 3.25 10.19 -4.67
N ILE A 91 4.25 9.65 -5.36
CA ILE A 91 5.37 10.40 -5.96
C ILE A 91 5.51 10.12 -7.45
#